data_AF-A0A948QYA0-F1
#
_entry.id   AF-A0A948QYA0-F1
#
_cell.length_a   1.000
_cell.length_b   1.000
_cell.length_c   1.000
_cell.angle_alpha   90.00
_cell.angle_beta   90.00
_cell.angle_gamma   90.00
#
_symmetry.space_group_name_H-M   'P 1'
#
loop_
_entity.id
_entity.type
_entity.pdbx_description
1 polymer ?
#
loop_
_entity_poly.entity_id
_entity_poly.type
_entity_poly.pdbx_seq_one_letter_code
_entity_poly.pdbx_strand_id
1 'polypeptide(L)' 'MILKKKGFFTSINPGVKIQSLTIENGVAKVDFDEQLEFHVGGSCRVAAIRAQIRETLKQFPTVDNVIISIDGRTEDILQP' A
#
# COMPACT_ATOMS: atom_id res chain seq x y z
N MET A 1 18.66 5.59 -4.30
CA MET A 1 18.92 7.05 -4.23
C MET A 1 18.84 7.76 -5.60
N ILE A 2 19.16 7.10 -6.73
CA ILE A 2 19.13 7.70 -8.08
C ILE A 2 17.71 8.13 -8.53
N LEU A 3 16.66 7.35 -8.22
CA LEU A 3 15.28 7.67 -8.60
C LEU A 3 14.76 8.97 -7.96
N LYS A 4 15.10 9.21 -6.68
CA LYS A 4 14.75 10.46 -5.97
C LYS A 4 15.38 11.69 -6.61
N LYS A 5 16.63 11.58 -7.10
CA LYS A 5 17.30 12.68 -7.82
C LYS A 5 16.64 13.03 -9.16
N LYS A 6 15.87 12.10 -9.74
CA LYS A 6 15.09 12.30 -10.97
C LYS A 6 13.67 12.81 -10.71
N GLY A 7 13.32 13.13 -9.45
CA GLY A 7 12.00 13.63 -9.07
C GLY A 7 10.97 12.55 -8.73
N PHE A 8 11.31 11.26 -8.83
CA PHE A 8 10.42 10.18 -8.40
C PHE A 8 10.43 10.05 -6.89
N PHE A 9 9.26 10.01 -6.28
CA PHE A 9 9.09 9.77 -4.85
C PHE A 9 8.02 8.69 -4.62
N THR A 10 8.02 8.14 -3.41
CA THR A 10 6.99 7.22 -2.93
C THR A 10 6.09 7.96 -1.97
N SER A 11 4.80 7.67 -2.02
CA SER A 11 3.82 8.15 -1.04
C SER A 11 3.86 7.31 0.26
N ILE A 12 4.35 6.07 0.16
CA ILE A 12 4.50 5.12 1.28
C ILE A 12 5.61 5.61 2.23
N ASN A 13 5.32 5.54 3.53
CA ASN A 13 6.24 5.93 4.60
C ASN A 13 7.53 5.09 4.60
N PRO A 14 8.66 5.66 5.05
CA PRO A 14 9.84 4.86 5.32
C PRO A 14 9.59 3.86 6.45
N GLY A 15 10.24 2.70 6.38
CA GLY A 15 10.20 1.70 7.45
C GLY A 15 9.02 0.73 7.40
N VAL A 16 8.03 0.95 6.52
CA VAL A 16 6.89 0.05 6.31
C VAL A 16 7.37 -1.34 5.93
N LYS A 17 6.78 -2.36 6.54
CA LYS A 17 7.03 -3.77 6.25
C LYS A 17 5.76 -4.45 5.77
N ILE A 18 5.95 -5.42 4.88
CA ILE A 18 4.91 -6.39 4.56
C ILE A 18 5.04 -7.54 5.56
N GLN A 19 3.98 -7.79 6.32
CA GLN A 19 3.90 -8.90 7.25
C GLN A 19 3.49 -10.19 6.54
N SER A 20 2.55 -10.09 5.59
CA SER A 20 2.17 -11.19 4.72
C SER A 20 1.67 -10.71 3.36
N LEU A 21 1.82 -11.56 2.35
CA LEU A 21 1.27 -11.35 1.01
C LEU A 21 0.81 -12.70 0.46
N THR A 22 -0.48 -12.80 0.13
CA THR A 22 -1.02 -13.96 -0.57
C THR A 22 -1.73 -13.51 -1.84
N ILE A 23 -1.67 -14.34 -2.88
CA ILE A 23 -2.40 -14.13 -4.13
C ILE A 23 -3.15 -15.41 -4.43
N GLU A 24 -4.47 -15.36 -4.29
CA GLU A 24 -5.35 -16.51 -4.46
C GLU A 24 -6.62 -16.07 -5.18
N ASN A 25 -7.05 -16.85 -6.19
CA ASN A 25 -8.29 -16.60 -6.94
C ASN A 25 -8.44 -15.15 -7.47
N GLY A 26 -7.36 -14.57 -8.01
CA GLY A 26 -7.39 -13.20 -8.54
C GLY A 26 -7.29 -12.09 -7.49
N VAL A 27 -7.16 -12.43 -6.20
CA VAL A 27 -7.13 -11.44 -5.11
C VAL A 27 -5.77 -11.44 -4.43
N ALA A 28 -5.06 -10.32 -4.50
CA ALA A 28 -3.88 -10.06 -3.69
C ALA A 28 -4.31 -9.51 -2.32
N LYS A 29 -3.99 -10.23 -1.24
CA LYS A 29 -4.16 -9.78 0.14
C LYS A 29 -2.78 -9.42 0.69
N VAL A 30 -2.56 -8.14 0.96
CA VAL A 30 -1.30 -7.64 1.49
C VAL A 30 -1.54 -7.05 2.87
N ASP A 31 -0.81 -7.57 3.86
CA ASP A 31 -0.84 -7.09 5.23
C ASP A 31 0.45 -6.34 5.53
N PHE A 32 0.32 -5.08 5.96
CA PHE A 32 1.42 -4.22 6.36
C PHE A 32 1.45 -4.04 7.88
N ASP A 33 2.57 -3.56 8.41
CA ASP A 33 2.67 -3.11 9.79
C ASP A 33 2.09 -1.69 9.99
N GLU A 34 1.83 -1.31 11.24
CA GLU A 34 1.32 0.02 11.66
C GLU A 34 2.08 1.22 11.08
N GLN A 35 3.34 1.02 10.67
CA GLN A 35 4.17 2.06 10.09
C GLN A 35 3.57 2.68 8.81
N LEU A 36 2.69 1.93 8.12
CA LEU A 36 2.02 2.40 6.90
C LEU A 36 1.05 3.55 7.17
N GLU A 37 0.41 3.60 8.34
CA GLU A 37 -0.52 4.65 8.74
C GLU A 37 0.09 5.69 9.68
N PHE A 38 1.25 5.39 10.26
CA PHE A 38 1.96 6.29 11.16
C PHE A 38 2.22 7.68 10.54
N HIS A 39 1.72 8.74 11.18
CA HIS A 39 1.82 10.13 10.71
C HIS A 39 1.36 10.31 9.25
N VAL A 40 0.41 9.51 8.79
CA VAL A 40 -0.31 9.73 7.54
C VAL A 40 -1.57 10.52 7.84
N GLY A 41 -1.72 11.66 7.18
CA GLY A 41 -2.92 12.49 7.23
C GLY A 41 -3.10 13.22 5.92
N GLY A 42 -4.32 13.70 5.69
CA GLY A 42 -4.70 14.39 4.47
C GLY A 42 -5.16 13.42 3.37
N SER A 43 -6.37 13.65 2.89
CA SER A 43 -7.05 12.82 1.90
C SER A 43 -6.22 12.55 0.63
N CYS A 44 -5.46 13.55 0.17
CA CYS A 44 -4.60 13.41 -1.01
C CYS A 44 -3.48 12.38 -0.79
N ARG A 45 -2.81 12.41 0.36
CA ARG A 45 -1.71 11.48 0.67
C ARG A 45 -2.22 10.07 0.90
N VAL A 46 -3.33 9.95 1.63
CA VAL A 46 -4.04 8.69 1.86
C VAL A 46 -4.43 8.03 0.53
N ALA A 47 -5.05 8.79 -0.37
CA ALA A 47 -5.42 8.30 -1.70
C ALA A 47 -4.19 7.88 -2.52
N ALA A 48 -3.11 8.65 -2.47
CA ALA A 48 -1.87 8.34 -3.19
C ALA A 48 -1.20 7.05 -2.69
N ILE A 49 -1.16 6.80 -1.38
CA ILE A 49 -0.64 5.54 -0.80
C ILE A 49 -1.46 4.36 -1.30
N ARG A 50 -2.80 4.43 -1.17
CA ARG A 50 -3.70 3.35 -1.60
C ARG A 50 -3.55 3.06 -3.09
N ALA A 51 -3.50 4.10 -3.92
CA ALA A 51 -3.32 3.96 -5.37
C ALA A 51 -1.97 3.33 -5.70
N GLN A 52 -0.88 3.81 -5.10
CA GLN A 52 0.46 3.27 -5.35
C GLN A 52 0.54 1.76 -5.05
N ILE A 53 -0.03 1.30 -3.93
CA ILE A 53 -0.05 -0.13 -3.57
C ILE A 53 -0.90 -0.93 -4.56
N ARG A 54 -2.13 -0.46 -4.82
CA ARG A 54 -3.10 -1.16 -5.69
C ARG A 54 -2.57 -1.31 -7.10
N GLU A 55 -2.11 -0.23 -7.72
CA GLU A 55 -1.64 -0.27 -9.10
C GLU A 55 -0.34 -1.07 -9.25
N THR A 56 0.53 -1.06 -8.23
CA THR A 56 1.73 -1.91 -8.23
C THR A 56 1.35 -3.40 -8.18
N LEU A 57 0.39 -3.80 -7.35
CA LEU A 57 -0.01 -5.21 -7.26
C LEU A 57 -0.83 -5.66 -8.48
N LYS A 58 -1.61 -4.76 -9.09
CA LYS A 58 -2.36 -5.02 -10.33
C LYS A 58 -1.49 -5.07 -11.59
N GLN A 59 -0.20 -4.72 -11.50
CA GLN A 59 0.71 -4.95 -12.64
C GLN A 59 0.87 -6.43 -12.98
N PHE A 60 0.60 -7.32 -12.01
CA PHE A 60 0.61 -8.76 -12.22
C PHE A 60 -0.73 -9.18 -12.85
N PRO A 61 -0.73 -9.85 -14.02
CA PRO A 61 -1.95 -10.14 -14.77
C PRO A 61 -2.89 -11.14 -14.08
N THR A 62 -2.43 -11.81 -13.03
CA THR A 62 -3.23 -12.73 -12.20
C THR A 62 -3.92 -12.04 -11.03
N VAL A 63 -3.83 -10.71 -10.91
CA VAL A 63 -4.39 -9.92 -9.81
C VAL A 63 -5.49 -8.99 -10.33
N ASP A 64 -6.73 -9.35 -10.07
CA ASP A 64 -7.92 -8.56 -10.38
C ASP A 64 -8.23 -7.54 -9.28
N ASN A 65 -8.03 -7.96 -8.02
CA ASN A 65 -8.39 -7.19 -6.83
C ASN A 65 -7.28 -7.19 -5.78
N VAL A 66 -7.27 -6.12 -4.98
CA VAL A 66 -6.27 -5.91 -3.92
C VAL A 66 -6.99 -5.55 -2.63
N ILE A 67 -6.75 -6.35 -1.59
CA ILE A 67 -7.16 -6.07 -0.21
C ILE A 67 -5.90 -5.67 0.56
N ILE A 68 -5.95 -4.50 1.18
CA ILE A 68 -4.88 -3.96 2.02
C ILE A 68 -5.33 -4.12 3.46
N SER A 69 -4.45 -4.62 4.32
CA SER A 69 -4.65 -4.62 5.78
C SER A 69 -3.44 -4.04 6.52
N ILE A 70 -3.68 -3.56 7.73
CA ILE A 70 -2.64 -3.13 8.68
C ILE A 70 -2.87 -3.89 9.98
N ASP A 71 -1.92 -4.74 10.36
CA ASP A 71 -2.02 -5.64 11.51
C ASP A 71 -3.36 -6.42 11.50
N GLY A 72 -3.75 -6.93 10.33
CA GLY A 72 -5.01 -7.66 10.12
C GLY A 72 -6.28 -6.81 10.01
N ARG A 73 -6.24 -5.50 10.24
CA ARG A 73 -7.40 -4.59 10.12
C ARG A 73 -7.59 -4.11 8.69
N THR A 74 -8.86 -3.97 8.25
CA THR A 74 -9.19 -3.56 6.87
C THR A 74 -10.17 -2.38 6.76
N GLU A 75 -11.03 -2.14 7.75
CA GLU A 75 -12.10 -1.14 7.66
C GLU A 75 -11.62 0.28 8.01
N ASP A 76 -10.83 0.40 9.07
CA ASP A 76 -10.40 1.69 9.63
C ASP A 76 -8.98 2.11 9.25
N ILE A 77 -8.43 1.50 8.19
CA ILE A 77 -7.08 1.81 7.72
C ILE A 77 -7.12 2.89 6.64
N LEU A 78 -6.11 3.76 6.62
CA LEU A 78 -5.90 4.73 5.53
C LEU A 78 -7.20 5.47 5.16
N GLN A 79 -7.91 5.99 6.17
CA GLN A 79 -9.08 6.87 6.00
C GLN A 79 -8.63 8.34 5.91
N PRO A 80 -9.41 9.23 5.26
CA PRO A 80 -9.20 10.68 5.29
C PRO A 80 -9.25 11.28 6.70
#